data_AF-K0SCP2-F1
#
_entry.id   AF-K0SCP2-F1
#
_cell.length_a   1.000
_cell.length_b   1.000
_cell.length_c   1.000
_cell.angle_alpha   90.00
_cell.angle_beta   90.00
_cell.angle_gamma   90.00
#
_symmetry.space_group_name_H-M   'P 1'
#
loop_
_entity.id
_entity.type
_entity.pdbx_description
1 polymer ?
#
loop_
_entity_poly.entity_id
_entity_poly.type
_entity_poly.pdbx_seq_one_letter_code
_entity_poly.pdbx_strand_id
1 'polypeptide(L)'
;MLASKFIRPAARSMAAKRSMSAITGVQGREVIDSRGNPTVEVDITTADGTFTASVPSGASTGAYEAVELRDGGSRYMGKGVSKAVAN
;
A
#
# COMPACT_ATOMS: atom_id res chain seq x y z
N MET A 1 33.42 -52.02 11.59
CA MET A 1 34.08 -50.91 12.33
C MET A 1 34.80 -50.09 11.27
N LEU A 2 34.50 -48.83 10.92
CA LEU A 2 33.68 -47.78 11.48
C LEU A 2 32.85 -47.15 10.34
N ALA A 3 31.64 -46.70 10.67
CA ALA A 3 30.86 -45.82 9.81
C ALA A 3 31.50 -44.43 9.76
N SER A 4 31.79 -43.91 8.57
CA SER A 4 31.99 -42.47 8.38
C SER A 4 30.88 -41.96 7.46
N LYS A 5 29.74 -41.65 8.08
CA LYS A 5 28.67 -40.85 7.47
C LYS A 5 29.28 -39.52 7.03
N PHE A 6 29.53 -39.40 5.73
CA PHE A 6 29.83 -38.10 5.13
C PHE A 6 28.58 -37.23 5.30
N ILE A 7 28.64 -36.31 6.25
CA ILE A 7 27.60 -35.33 6.51
C ILE A 7 27.54 -34.44 5.27
N ARG A 8 26.46 -34.58 4.49
CA ARG A 8 26.10 -33.60 3.47
C ARG A 8 25.87 -32.26 4.18
N PRO A 9 26.48 -31.14 3.78
CA PRO A 9 26.04 -29.86 4.30
C PRO A 9 24.60 -29.67 3.81
N ALA A 10 23.69 -29.51 4.77
CA ALA A 10 22.30 -29.20 4.48
C ALA A 10 22.27 -27.92 3.63
N ALA A 11 21.66 -28.01 2.45
CA ALA A 11 21.25 -26.87 1.66
C ALA A 11 20.27 -26.05 2.51
N ARG A 12 20.79 -25.15 3.33
CA ARG A 12 19.97 -24.26 4.15
C ARG A 12 19.59 -23.08 3.27
N SER A 13 18.43 -23.23 2.65
CA SER A 13 17.62 -22.23 1.97
C SER A 13 18.05 -20.78 2.30
N MET A 14 18.77 -20.15 1.38
CA MET A 14 18.80 -18.69 1.24
C MET A 14 17.55 -18.26 0.45
N ALA A 15 16.36 -18.59 0.96
CA ALA A 15 15.17 -17.82 0.60
C ALA A 15 15.33 -16.45 1.26
N ALA A 16 15.91 -15.52 0.48
CA ALA A 16 16.01 -14.08 0.65
C ALA A 16 15.65 -13.55 2.05
N LYS A 17 16.67 -13.10 2.80
CA LYS A 17 16.52 -12.12 3.87
C LYS A 17 15.71 -10.95 3.29
N ARG A 18 14.40 -10.84 3.59
CA ARG A 18 13.59 -9.68 3.18
C ARG A 18 14.34 -8.45 3.68
N SER A 19 14.67 -7.55 2.76
CA SER A 19 15.41 -6.33 3.10
C SER A 19 14.62 -5.55 4.16
N MET A 20 15.31 -4.76 4.99
CA MET A 20 14.68 -3.88 5.99
C MET A 20 13.55 -3.02 5.37
N SER A 21 13.69 -2.67 4.09
CA SER A 21 12.75 -1.90 3.29
C SER A 21 11.56 -2.68 2.71
N ALA A 22 11.39 -3.97 3.02
CA ALA A 22 10.29 -4.75 2.46
C ALA A 22 8.94 -4.27 3.02
N ILE A 23 7.98 -4.03 2.12
CA ILE A 23 6.59 -3.73 2.51
C ILE A 23 5.96 -4.99 3.11
N THR A 24 5.44 -4.85 4.33
CA THR A 24 4.77 -5.92 5.09
C THR A 24 3.26 -5.69 5.20
N GLY A 25 2.80 -4.46 5.01
CA GLY A 25 1.38 -4.12 5.01
C GLY A 25 1.09 -2.83 4.25
N VAL A 26 -0.11 -2.77 3.67
CA VAL A 26 -0.68 -1.58 3.03
C VAL A 26 -2.13 -1.50 3.47
N GLN A 27 -2.54 -0.38 4.04
CA GLN A 27 -3.91 -0.15 4.47
C GLN A 27 -4.36 1.24 4.00
N GLY A 28 -5.37 1.26 3.12
CA GLY A 28 -6.04 2.48 2.72
C GLY A 28 -7.20 2.84 3.65
N ARG A 29 -7.52 4.13 3.74
CA ARG A 29 -8.75 4.66 4.32
C ARG A 29 -9.20 5.92 3.60
N GLU A 30 -10.47 6.25 3.76
CA GLU A 30 -11.03 7.52 3.30
C GLU A 30 -10.92 8.57 4.41
N VAL A 31 -10.41 9.75 4.06
CA VAL A 31 -10.31 10.94 4.91
C VAL A 31 -10.91 12.15 4.20
N ILE A 32 -11.08 13.27 4.90
CA ILE A 32 -11.71 14.48 4.36
C ILE A 32 -10.65 15.57 4.15
N ASP A 33 -10.62 16.16 2.96
CA ASP A 33 -9.70 17.25 2.59
C ASP A 33 -10.12 18.61 3.17
N SER A 34 -9.30 19.65 2.94
CA SER A 34 -9.57 21.02 3.39
C SER A 34 -10.81 21.67 2.78
N ARG A 35 -11.35 21.10 1.69
CA ARG A 35 -12.56 21.55 0.98
C ARG A 35 -13.79 20.68 1.33
N GLY A 36 -13.67 19.75 2.28
CA GLY A 36 -14.76 18.85 2.68
C GLY A 36 -15.02 17.67 1.73
N ASN A 37 -14.14 17.42 0.76
CA ASN A 37 -14.30 16.28 -0.15
C ASN A 37 -13.53 15.06 0.36
N PRO A 38 -14.05 13.83 0.13
CA PRO A 38 -13.30 12.62 0.41
C PRO A 38 -12.00 12.53 -0.40
N THR A 39 -10.95 12.01 0.22
CA THR A 39 -9.67 11.65 -0.40
C THR A 39 -9.07 10.41 0.28
N VAL A 40 -8.02 9.85 -0.31
CA VAL A 40 -7.36 8.63 0.17
C VAL A 40 -6.18 8.96 1.06
N GLU A 41 -6.07 8.26 2.19
CA GLU A 41 -4.88 8.18 3.01
C GLU A 41 -4.43 6.72 3.10
N VAL A 42 -3.12 6.48 3.00
CA VAL A 42 -2.54 5.13 3.03
C VAL A 42 -1.49 5.04 4.12
N ASP A 43 -1.57 3.96 4.89
CA ASP A 43 -0.51 3.49 5.77
C ASP A 43 0.29 2.39 5.08
N ILE A 44 1.62 2.52 5.06
CA ILE A 44 2.56 1.50 4.60
C ILE A 44 3.36 1.02 5.80
N THR A 45 3.34 -0.27 6.07
CA THR A 45 4.12 -0.91 7.14
C THR A 45 5.35 -1.61 6.57
N THR A 46 6.48 -1.43 7.22
CA THR A 46 7.77 -2.08 6.95
C THR A 46 8.39 -2.57 8.26
N ALA A 47 9.64 -3.06 8.23
CA ALA A 47 10.36 -3.41 9.46
C ALA A 47 10.67 -2.18 10.35
N ASP A 48 10.74 -0.99 9.77
CA ASP A 48 11.11 0.25 10.47
C ASP A 48 9.90 0.97 11.09
N GLY A 49 8.68 0.52 10.78
CA GLY A 49 7.44 1.08 11.31
C GLY A 49 6.36 1.27 10.25
N THR A 50 5.34 2.05 10.63
CA THR A 50 4.22 2.44 9.75
C THR A 50 4.36 3.91 9.37
N PHE A 51 4.22 4.19 8.08
CA PHE A 51 4.31 5.51 7.49
C PHE A 51 2.99 5.86 6.82
N THR A 52 2.50 7.07 7.07
CA THR A 52 1.20 7.54 6.57
C THR A 52 1.39 8.62 5.52
N ALA A 53 0.65 8.53 4.43
CA ALA A 53 0.59 9.56 3.40
C ALA A 53 -0.85 9.84 2.97
N SER A 54 -1.21 11.12 2.95
CA SER A 54 -2.50 11.62 2.46
C SER A 54 -2.36 12.22 1.07
N VAL A 55 -3.27 11.89 0.16
CA VAL A 55 -3.28 12.40 -1.22
C VAL A 55 -4.12 13.67 -1.29
N PRO A 56 -3.60 14.80 -1.84
CA PRO A 56 -4.41 15.99 -2.06
C PRO A 56 -5.44 15.73 -3.15
N SER A 57 -6.63 16.31 -3.01
CA SER A 57 -7.66 16.18 -4.03
C SER A 57 -7.33 16.98 -5.28
N GLY A 58 -7.44 16.34 -6.43
CA GLY A 58 -7.37 16.96 -7.74
C GLY A 58 -8.41 18.10 -7.87
N ALA A 59 -7.97 19.21 -8.43
CA ALA A 59 -8.84 20.30 -8.85
C ALA A 59 -8.63 20.67 -10.32
N SER A 60 -7.48 20.28 -10.87
CA SER A 60 -7.10 20.55 -12.25
C SER A 60 -7.90 19.66 -13.20
N THR A 61 -8.18 20.19 -14.38
CA THR A 61 -8.98 19.57 -15.44
C THR A 61 -8.15 19.32 -16.69
N GLY A 62 -6.83 19.19 -16.54
CA GLY A 62 -5.92 18.94 -17.64
C GLY A 62 -6.26 17.64 -18.37
N ALA A 63 -6.37 17.69 -19.69
CA ALA A 63 -6.79 16.54 -20.52
C ALA A 63 -5.82 15.34 -20.48
N TYR A 64 -4.59 15.54 -19.98
CA TYR A 64 -3.52 14.55 -19.95
C TYR A 64 -3.05 14.21 -18.53
N GLU A 65 -3.77 14.65 -17.50
CA GLU A 65 -3.43 14.36 -16.12
C GLU A 65 -3.87 12.94 -15.74
N ALA A 66 -3.19 12.35 -14.76
CA ALA A 66 -3.66 11.13 -14.12
C ALA A 66 -4.96 11.43 -13.36
N VAL A 67 -6.03 10.70 -13.69
CA VAL A 67 -7.36 10.94 -13.14
C VAL A 67 -7.59 10.06 -11.91
N GLU A 68 -8.10 10.67 -10.84
CA GLU A 68 -8.45 9.96 -9.62
C GLU A 68 -9.66 9.04 -9.81
N LEU A 69 -9.67 7.91 -9.11
CA LEU A 69 -10.83 7.03 -9.05
C LEU A 69 -11.84 7.56 -8.03
N ARG A 70 -12.99 8.05 -8.52
CA ARG A 70 -14.12 8.49 -7.70
C ARG A 70 -15.26 7.46 -7.74
N ASP A 71 -16.01 7.38 -6.65
CA ASP A 71 -17.11 6.42 -6.50
C ASP A 71 -18.27 6.70 -7.46
N GLY A 72 -18.56 7.99 -7.71
CA GLY A 72 -19.81 8.43 -8.30
C GLY A 72 -20.99 8.25 -7.34
N GLY A 73 -22.22 8.37 -7.87
CA GLY A 73 -23.45 8.19 -7.10
C GLY A 73 -23.79 9.38 -6.18
N SER A 74 -24.56 9.13 -5.12
CA SER A 74 -25.13 10.18 -4.26
C SER A 74 -24.22 10.61 -3.11
N ARG A 75 -23.34 9.75 -2.62
CA ARG A 75 -22.49 10.03 -1.44
C ARG A 75 -21.45 11.09 -1.78
N TYR A 76 -21.33 12.13 -0.94
CA TYR A 76 -20.43 13.27 -1.15
C TYR A 76 -20.53 13.86 -2.57
N MET A 77 -21.74 13.95 -3.14
CA MET A 77 -21.97 14.45 -4.50
C MET A 77 -21.17 13.69 -5.57
N GLY A 78 -20.99 12.38 -5.37
CA GLY A 78 -20.25 11.51 -6.27
C GLY A 78 -18.72 11.50 -6.05
N LYS A 79 -18.23 12.24 -5.06
CA LYS A 79 -16.79 12.39 -4.78
C LYS A 79 -16.24 11.39 -3.77
N GLY A 80 -17.02 10.40 -3.35
CA GLY A 80 -16.52 9.30 -2.50
C GLY A 80 -15.31 8.59 -3.13
N VAL A 81 -14.48 7.95 -2.30
CA VAL A 81 -13.28 7.21 -2.75
C VAL A 81 -13.22 5.79 -2.18
N SER A 82 -14.35 5.22 -1.77
CA SER A 82 -14.41 3.85 -1.24
C SER A 82 -13.90 2.79 -2.22
N LYS A 83 -14.14 2.98 -3.52
CA LYS A 83 -13.58 2.10 -4.58
C LYS A 83 -12.06 2.20 -4.65
N ALA A 84 -11.50 3.40 -4.49
CA ALA A 84 -10.05 3.59 -4.50
C ALA A 84 -9.39 2.97 -3.26
N VAL A 85 -10.07 3.00 -2.11
CA VAL A 85 -9.58 2.38 -0.86
C VAL A 85 -9.61 0.85 -0.91
N ALA A 86 -10.56 0.25 -1.63
CA ALA A 86 -10.77 -1.20 -1.66
C ALA A 86 -9.95 -1.97 -2.73
N ASN A 87 -8.96 -1.31 -3.34
CA ASN A 87 -8.21 -1.83 -4.49
C ASN A 87 -7.04 -2.76 -4.11
#